data_AF-A0A1G0WWD5-F1
#
_entry.id   AF-A0A1G0WWD5-F1
#
_cell.length_a   1.000
_cell.length_b   1.000
_cell.length_c   1.000
_cell.angle_alpha   90.00
_cell.angle_beta   90.00
_cell.angle_gamma   90.00
#
_symmetry.space_group_name_H-M   'P 1'
#
loop_
_entity.id
_entity.type
_entity.pdbx_description
1 polymer ?
#
loop_
_entity_poly.entity_id
_entity_poly.type
_entity_poly.pdbx_seq_one_letter_code
_entity_poly.pdbx_strand_id
1 'polypeptide(L)' 'MKKKAESIERMHVKKALKVKLLKELLLDCLNEMEAQDQNMHPEVQHNVEEGYRIASNFLRLLTAKSIH' A
#
# COMPACT_ATOMS: atom_id res chain seq x y z
N MET A 1 2.52 0.57 8.03
CA MET A 1 2.63 0.31 6.58
C MET A 1 3.15 1.49 5.74
N LYS A 2 2.89 2.75 6.13
CA LYS A 2 3.37 3.96 5.45
C LYS A 2 4.79 3.91 4.87
N LYS A 3 5.81 3.64 5.69
CA LYS A 3 7.22 3.59 5.26
C LYS A 3 7.48 2.56 4.14
N LYS A 4 6.77 1.43 4.13
CA LYS A 4 6.87 0.41 3.07
C LYS A 4 6.31 0.95 1.76
N ALA A 5 5.16 1.63 1.79
CA ALA A 5 4.56 2.23 0.59
C ALA A 5 5.50 3.25 -0.06
N GLU A 6 6.07 4.15 0.74
CA GLU A 6 7.05 5.14 0.28
C GLU A 6 8.34 4.51 -0.25
N SER A 7 8.78 3.40 0.35
CA SER A 7 9.95 2.66 -0.14
C SER A 7 9.69 2.11 -1.55
N ILE A 8 8.56 1.43 -1.76
CA ILE A 8 8.17 0.88 -3.07
C ILE A 8 8.06 1.98 -4.14
N GLU A 9 7.56 3.15 -3.77
CA GLU A 9 7.49 4.32 -4.65
C GLU A 9 8.88 4.74 -5.15
N ARG A 10 9.86 4.84 -4.24
CA ARG A 10 11.23 5.28 -4.53
C ARG A 10 12.12 4.21 -5.18
N MET A 11 11.74 2.93 -5.14
CA MET A 11 12.52 1.85 -5.74
C MET A 11 12.74 2.06 -7.24
N HIS A 12 13.95 1.81 -7.75
CA HIS A 12 14.24 1.78 -9.19
C HIS A 12 14.06 0.36 -9.76
N VAL A 13 12.82 -0.10 -9.85
CA VAL A 13 12.47 -1.41 -10.41
C VAL A 13 11.43 -1.29 -11.52
N LYS A 14 11.28 -2.36 -12.32
CA LYS A 14 10.30 -2.43 -13.41
C LYS A 14 8.89 -2.12 -12.89
N LYS A 15 8.10 -1.40 -13.70
CA LYS A 15 6.70 -1.05 -13.40
C LYS A 15 5.86 -2.26 -12.97
N ALA A 16 6.00 -3.40 -13.64
CA ALA A 16 5.30 -4.64 -13.29
C ALA A 16 5.63 -5.12 -11.87
N LEU A 17 6.90 -5.02 -11.47
CA LEU A 17 7.32 -5.39 -10.12
C LEU A 17 6.81 -4.40 -9.08
N LYS A 18 6.83 -3.09 -9.37
CA LYS A 18 6.18 -2.09 -8.49
C LYS A 18 4.70 -2.38 -8.28
N VAL A 19 3.97 -2.68 -9.36
CA VAL A 19 2.54 -3.02 -9.29
C VAL A 19 2.31 -4.26 -8.43
N LYS A 20 3.14 -5.31 -8.57
CA LYS A 20 3.06 -6.50 -7.74
C LYS A 20 3.27 -6.17 -6.26
N LEU A 21 4.34 -5.44 -5.93
CA LEU A 21 4.67 -5.06 -4.55
C LEU A 21 3.58 -4.17 -3.92
N LEU A 22 2.97 -3.27 -4.68
CA LEU A 22 1.87 -2.43 -4.19
C LEU A 22 0.62 -3.24 -3.91
N LYS A 23 0.29 -4.23 -4.75
CA LYS A 23 -0.85 -5.13 -4.51
C LYS A 23 -0.65 -5.99 -3.27
N GLU A 24 0.56 -6.52 -3.09
CA GLU A 24 0.94 -7.27 -1.89
C GLU A 24 0.82 -6.39 -0.64
N LEU A 25 1.36 -5.17 -0.69
CA LEU A 25 1.25 -4.23 0.43
C LEU A 25 -0.20 -3.84 0.75
N LEU A 26 -1.06 -3.69 -0.26
CA LEU A 26 -2.48 -3.42 -0.04
C LEU A 26 -3.17 -4.58 0.68
N LEU A 27 -2.85 -5.82 0.32
CA LEU A 27 -3.37 -7.01 1.00
C LEU A 27 -2.88 -7.08 2.45
N ASP A 28 -1.59 -6.82 2.68
CA ASP A 28 -1.03 -6.76 4.05
C ASP A 28 -1.74 -5.71 4.91
N CYS A 29 -1.99 -4.53 4.34
CA CYS A 29 -2.73 -3.47 5.03
C CYS A 29 -4.15 -3.92 5.39
N LEU A 30 -4.88 -4.58 4.48
CA LEU A 30 -6.24 -5.07 4.76
C LEU A 30 -6.24 -6.10 5.89
N ASN A 31 -5.32 -7.06 5.83
CA ASN A 31 -5.18 -8.08 6.88
C ASN A 31 -4.84 -7.45 8.24
N GLU A 32 -3.97 -6.43 8.28
CA GLU A 32 -3.64 -5.73 9.51
C GLU A 32 -4.81 -4.88 10.05
N MET A 33 -5.64 -4.28 9.18
CA MET A 33 -6.86 -3.59 9.60
C MET A 33 -7.86 -4.58 10.23
N GLU A 34 -8.09 -5.73 9.59
CA GLU A 34 -8.98 -6.79 10.09
C GLU A 34 -8.48 -7.34 11.44
N ALA A 35 -7.16 -7.54 11.59
CA ALA A 35 -6.57 -8.02 12.84
C ALA A 35 -6.65 -6.98 13.98
N GLN A 36 -6.69 -5.68 13.66
CA GLN A 36 -6.77 -4.61 14.65
C GLN A 36 -8.19 -4.26 15.08
N ASP A 37 -9.19 -4.53 14.24
CA ASP A 37 -10.60 -4.45 14.61
C ASP A 37 -10.88 -5.31 15.87
N GLN A 38 -10.07 -6.35 16.07
CA GLN A 38 -10.12 -7.20 17.26
C GLN A 38 -9.24 -6.73 18.45
N ASN A 39 -8.23 -5.89 18.24
CA ASN A 39 -7.19 -5.57 19.22
C ASN A 39 -7.12 -4.09 19.68
N MET A 40 -7.95 -3.18 19.12
CA MET A 40 -8.08 -1.76 19.53
C MET A 40 -6.75 -1.01 19.75
N HIS A 41 -5.83 -1.04 18.78
CA HIS A 41 -4.59 -0.23 18.80
C HIS A 41 -4.65 0.92 17.78
N PRO A 42 -5.20 2.09 18.13
CA PRO A 42 -5.52 3.16 17.18
C PRO A 42 -4.31 3.76 16.45
N GLU A 43 -3.12 3.76 17.07
CA GLU A 43 -1.89 4.26 16.42
C GLU A 43 -1.39 3.35 15.30
N VAL A 44 -1.60 2.03 15.45
CA VAL A 44 -1.25 1.07 14.41
C VAL A 44 -2.25 1.21 13.27
N GLN A 45 -3.52 1.48 13.58
CA GLN A 45 -4.59 1.64 12.59
C GLN A 45 -4.29 2.82 11.66
N HIS A 46 -3.91 3.97 12.22
CA HIS A 46 -3.54 5.14 11.45
C HIS A 46 -2.37 4.87 10.48
N ASN A 47 -1.34 4.15 10.94
CA ASN A 47 -0.16 3.81 10.13
C ASN A 47 -0.44 2.79 9.02
N VAL A 48 -1.49 1.99 9.18
CA VAL A 48 -1.95 0.99 8.21
C VAL A 48 -2.84 1.66 7.17
N GLU A 49 -3.83 2.45 7.60
CA GLU A 49 -4.70 3.24 6.72
C GLU A 49 -3.91 4.19 5.82
N GLU A 50 -2.93 4.91 6.38
CA GLU A 50 -2.13 5.83 5.57
C GLU A 50 -1.23 5.08 4.57
N GLY A 51 -0.71 3.91 4.94
CA GLY A 51 0.01 3.03 4.03
C GLY A 51 -0.85 2.52 2.88
N TYR A 52 -2.09 2.09 3.19
CA TYR A 52 -3.07 1.67 2.20
C TYR A 52 -3.41 2.80 1.23
N ARG A 53 -3.68 4.01 1.74
CA ARG A 53 -3.98 5.19 0.94
C ARG A 53 -2.86 5.52 -0.05
N ILE A 54 -1.61 5.56 0.41
CA ILE A 54 -0.44 5.86 -0.44
C ILE A 54 -0.27 4.77 -1.50
N ALA A 55 -0.30 3.50 -1.11
CA ALA A 55 -0.12 2.37 -2.02
C ALA A 55 -1.22 2.32 -3.11
N SER A 56 -2.47 2.57 -2.72
CA SER A 56 -3.62 2.60 -3.64
C SER A 56 -3.52 3.76 -4.63
N ASN A 57 -3.18 4.96 -4.15
CA ASN A 57 -2.95 6.12 -5.00
C ASN A 57 -1.84 5.87 -6.02
N PHE A 58 -0.71 5.32 -5.57
CA PHE A 58 0.42 5.06 -6.46
C PHE A 58 0.12 3.95 -7.46
N LEU A 59 -0.58 2.89 -7.03
CA LEU A 59 -1.06 1.84 -7.93
C LEU A 59 -1.97 2.42 -9.01
N ARG A 60 -2.92 3.28 -8.64
CA ARG A 60 -3.81 3.99 -9.58
C ARG A 60 -3.02 4.84 -10.57
N LEU A 61 -2.03 5.60 -10.12
CA LEU A 61 -1.18 6.41 -11.03
C LEU A 61 -0.40 5.55 -12.02
N LEU A 62 0.10 4.39 -11.57
CA LEU A 62 0.81 3.45 -12.43
C LEU A 62 -0.12 2.80 -13.46
N THR A 63 -1.35 2.44 -13.09
CA THR A 63 -2.29 1.77 -14.00
C THR A 63 -3.06 2.74 -14.89
N ALA A 64 -3.36 3.96 -14.44
CA ALA A 64 -4.03 5.00 -15.23
C ALA A 64 -3.20 5.43 -16.45
N LYS A 65 -1.87 5.37 -16.37
CA LYS A 65 -0.97 5.57 -17.53
C LYS A 65 -1.02 4.44 -18.57
N SER A 66 -1.91 3.46 -18.44
CA SER A 66 -2.08 2.36 -19.40
C SER A 66 -3.31 2.53 -20.32
N ILE A 67 -3.96 3.69 -20.29
CA ILE A 67 -4.99 4.06 -21.26
C ILE A 67 -4.28 4.80 -22.41
N HIS A 68 -3.81 4.03 -23.39
CA HIS A 68 -3.52 4.48 -24.74
C HIS A 68 -4.44 3.69 -25.68
#